data_AF-A0A4Q5Z360-F1
#
_entry.id   AF-A0A4Q5Z360-F1
#
_cell.length_a   1.000
_cell.length_b   1.000
_cell.length_c   1.000
_cell.angle_alpha   90.00
_cell.angle_beta   90.00
_cell.angle_gamma   90.00
#
_symmetry.space_group_name_H-M   'P 1'
#
loop_
_entity.id
_entity.type
_entity.pdbx_description
1 polymer ?
#
loop_
_entity_poly.entity_id
_entity_poly.type
_entity_poly.pdbx_seq_one_letter_code
_entity_poly.pdbx_strand_id
1 'polypeptide(L)' 'MQENARQEQEQQQKSRRGFAAMSPERQREIASQGGRAAHQQGVAHEWNKDEARAAGKKGGQASGFKRKSGSDNLDILL' A
#
# COMPACT_ATOMS: atom_id res chain seq x y z
N MET A 1 -19.06 47.15 15.05
CA MET A 1 -17.85 46.30 15.00
C MET A 1 -18.18 44.89 15.50
N GLN A 2 -18.86 44.07 14.69
CA GLN A 2 -19.01 42.63 14.91
C GLN A 2 -18.95 41.94 13.55
N GLU A 3 -17.75 41.81 12.99
CA GLU A 3 -17.52 41.16 11.68
C GLU A 3 -16.53 39.97 11.74
N ASN A 4 -16.05 39.58 12.92
CA ASN A 4 -15.00 38.56 13.03
C ASN A 4 -15.46 37.13 13.38
N ALA A 5 -16.76 36.88 13.62
CA ALA A 5 -17.23 35.55 14.07
C ALA A 5 -17.63 34.58 12.93
N ARG A 6 -17.57 35.01 11.67
CA ARG A 6 -17.99 34.18 10.52
C ARG A 6 -16.85 33.43 9.83
N GLN A 7 -15.60 33.78 10.12
CA GLN A 7 -14.43 33.21 9.44
C GLN A 7 -13.86 31.94 10.11
N GLU A 8 -14.42 31.50 11.24
CA GLU A 8 -13.90 30.32 11.98
C GLU A 8 -14.61 29.00 11.63
N GLN A 9 -15.70 29.04 10.86
CA GLN A 9 -16.41 27.83 10.41
C GLN A 9 -15.98 27.34 9.01
N GLU A 10 -14.97 27.96 8.41
CA GLU A 10 -14.36 27.54 7.14
C GLU A 10 -13.19 26.54 7.32
N GLN A 11 -12.84 26.18 8.56
CA GLN A 11 -12.09 24.95 8.85
C GLN A 11 -13.00 23.71 8.76
N GLN A 12 -13.88 23.75 7.76
CA GLN A 12 -14.72 22.67 7.31
C GLN A 12 -13.83 21.45 7.10
N GLN A 13 -13.94 20.52 8.05
CA GLN A 13 -13.25 19.24 8.08
C GLN A 13 -13.12 18.74 6.65
N LYS A 14 -11.89 18.70 6.12
CA LYS A 14 -11.64 18.19 4.76
C LYS A 14 -12.31 16.83 4.69
N SER A 15 -13.43 16.75 3.98
CA SER A 15 -14.21 15.52 3.90
C SER A 15 -13.28 14.41 3.44
N ARG A 16 -13.26 13.30 4.19
CA ARG A 16 -12.42 12.15 3.88
C ARG A 16 -12.78 11.71 2.46
N ARG A 17 -11.89 11.97 1.51
CA ARG A 17 -12.08 11.73 0.06
C ARG A 17 -10.90 10.95 -0.48
N GLY A 18 -11.11 10.31 -1.63
CA GLY A 18 -10.09 9.52 -2.33
C GLY A 18 -10.01 8.08 -1.85
N PHE A 19 -9.05 7.35 -2.42
CA PHE A 19 -8.92 5.90 -2.27
C PHE A 19 -8.81 5.44 -0.81
N ALA A 20 -8.01 6.13 0.00
CA ALA A 20 -7.81 5.81 1.41
C ALA A 20 -9.05 6.10 2.30
N ALA A 21 -10.00 6.89 1.82
CA ALA A 21 -11.24 7.20 2.53
C ALA A 21 -12.38 6.21 2.23
N MET A 22 -12.22 5.33 1.24
CA MET A 22 -13.22 4.32 0.85
C MET A 22 -13.22 3.12 1.80
N SER A 23 -14.26 2.27 1.74
CA SER A 23 -14.28 1.01 2.47
C SER A 23 -13.21 0.02 1.96
N PRO A 24 -12.70 -0.89 2.81
CA PRO A 24 -11.69 -1.88 2.41
C PRO A 24 -12.13 -2.78 1.25
N GLU A 25 -13.43 -3.05 1.13
CA GLU A 25 -14.02 -3.87 0.07
C GLU A 25 -13.93 -3.12 -1.27
N ARG A 26 -14.32 -1.83 -1.27
CA ARG A 26 -14.26 -0.99 -2.46
C ARG A 26 -12.82 -0.72 -2.90
N GLN A 27 -11.90 -0.53 -1.95
CA GLN A 27 -10.47 -0.40 -2.26
C GLN A 27 -9.93 -1.67 -2.93
N ARG A 28 -10.26 -2.85 -2.39
CA ARG A 28 -9.86 -4.14 -2.98
C ARG A 28 -10.42 -4.32 -4.38
N GLU A 29 -11.69 -3.99 -4.58
CA GLU A 29 -12.33 -4.09 -5.89
C GLU A 29 -11.65 -3.18 -6.92
N ILE A 30 -11.44 -1.90 -6.59
CA ILE A 30 -10.77 -0.93 -7.46
C ILE A 30 -9.32 -1.35 -7.75
N ALA A 31 -8.57 -1.79 -6.74
CA ALA A 31 -7.20 -2.30 -6.93
C ALA A 31 -7.19 -3.53 -7.85
N SER A 32 -8.13 -4.45 -7.66
CA SER A 32 -8.27 -5.66 -8.47
C SER A 32 -8.64 -5.33 -9.93
N GLN A 33 -9.51 -4.34 -10.14
CA GLN A 33 -9.84 -3.83 -11.47
C GLN A 33 -8.63 -3.16 -12.13
N GLY A 34 -7.85 -2.35 -11.40
CA GLY A 34 -6.64 -1.71 -11.91
C GLY A 34 -5.59 -2.72 -12.39
N GLY A 35 -5.36 -3.79 -11.63
CA GLY A 35 -4.45 -4.87 -12.04
C GLY A 35 -4.92 -5.61 -13.29
N ARG A 36 -6.22 -5.92 -13.39
CA ARG A 36 -6.80 -6.54 -14.60
C ARG A 36 -6.71 -5.62 -15.82
N ALA A 37 -7.02 -4.34 -15.66
CA ALA A 37 -6.98 -3.36 -16.73
C ALA A 37 -5.55 -3.20 -17.28
N ALA A 38 -4.54 -3.12 -16.41
CA ALA A 38 -3.14 -3.04 -16.83
C ALA A 38 -2.70 -4.26 -17.65
N HIS A 39 -3.11 -5.47 -17.25
CA HIS A 39 -2.86 -6.68 -18.02
C HIS A 39 -3.61 -6.70 -19.36
N GLN A 40 -4.88 -6.31 -19.38
CA GLN A 40 -5.69 -6.27 -20.61
C GLN A 40 -5.18 -5.24 -21.62
N GLN A 41 -4.69 -4.09 -21.14
CA GLN A 41 -4.18 -3.02 -22.00
C GLN A 41 -2.76 -3.29 -22.54
N GLY A 42 -2.11 -4.38 -22.14
CA GLY A 42 -0.74 -4.69 -22.57
C GLY A 42 0.32 -3.69 -22.08
N VAL A 43 -0.04 -2.79 -21.16
CA VAL A 43 0.90 -1.88 -20.48
C VAL A 43 1.60 -2.59 -19.31
N ALA A 44 1.06 -3.74 -18.89
CA ALA A 44 1.74 -4.60 -17.93
C ALA A 44 3.09 -5.04 -18.51
N HIS A 45 4.14 -4.91 -17.69
CA HIS A 45 5.45 -5.40 -18.05
C HIS A 45 5.39 -6.92 -18.28
N GLU A 46 5.76 -7.37 -19.48
CA GLU A 46 5.96 -8.78 -19.75
C GLU A 46 7.23 -9.25 -19.07
N TRP A 47 7.08 -10.11 -18.08
CA TRP A 47 8.20 -10.68 -17.35
C TRP A 47 8.85 -11.77 -18.20
N ASN A 48 10.11 -11.58 -18.59
CA ASN A 48 10.93 -12.70 -19.01
C ASN A 48 11.32 -13.56 -17.78
N LYS A 49 11.70 -14.82 -18.00
CA LYS A 49 11.98 -15.78 -16.92
C LYS A 49 13.09 -15.29 -15.97
N ASP A 50 14.10 -14.62 -16.51
CA ASP A 50 15.25 -14.15 -15.74
C ASP A 50 14.87 -12.97 -14.84
N GLU A 51 14.06 -12.06 -15.36
CA GLU A 51 13.53 -10.91 -14.64
C GLU A 51 12.59 -11.34 -13.51
N ALA A 52 11.69 -12.29 -13.78
CA ALA A 52 10.79 -12.83 -12.75
C ALA A 52 11.59 -13.43 -11.59
N ARG A 53 12.66 -14.15 -11.92
CA ARG A 53 13.57 -14.74 -10.94
C ARG A 53 14.32 -13.66 -10.14
N ALA A 54 14.79 -12.60 -10.81
CA ALA A 54 15.50 -11.50 -10.16
C ALA A 54 14.59 -10.73 -9.18
N ALA A 55 13.37 -10.40 -9.59
CA ALA A 55 12.41 -9.73 -8.70
C ALA A 55 11.93 -10.64 -7.56
N GLY A 56 11.69 -11.92 -7.83
CA GLY A 56 11.38 -12.91 -6.79
C GLY A 56 12.48 -13.02 -5.75
N LYS A 57 13.75 -13.09 -6.19
CA LYS A 57 14.92 -13.05 -5.31
C LYS A 57 14.96 -11.78 -4.47
N LYS A 58 14.76 -10.61 -5.08
CA LYS A 58 14.75 -9.31 -4.39
C LYS A 58 13.62 -9.21 -3.35
N GLY A 59 12.41 -9.66 -3.70
CA GLY A 59 11.27 -9.70 -2.77
C GLY A 59 11.46 -10.70 -1.63
N GLY A 60 12.06 -11.86 -1.92
CA GLY A 60 12.44 -12.86 -0.92
C GLY A 60 13.53 -12.36 0.03
N GLN A 61 14.48 -11.57 -0.45
CA GLN A 61 15.49 -10.92 0.40
C GLN A 61 14.87 -9.85 1.31
N ALA A 62 13.98 -9.00 0.76
CA ALA A 62 13.32 -7.94 1.53
C ALA A 62 12.40 -8.49 2.63
N SER A 63 11.66 -9.58 2.34
CA SER A 63 10.77 -10.24 3.30
C SER A 63 11.49 -11.23 4.23
N GLY A 64 12.52 -11.90 3.71
CA GLY A 64 13.33 -12.86 4.46
C GLY A 64 14.19 -12.20 5.54
N PHE A 65 14.75 -11.01 5.28
CA PHE A 65 15.52 -10.25 6.26
C PHE A 65 14.71 -9.95 7.54
N LYS A 66 13.41 -9.66 7.39
CA LYS A 66 12.55 -9.33 8.53
C LYS A 66 12.17 -10.54 9.41
N ARG A 67 12.28 -11.77 8.88
CA ARG A 67 11.95 -12.99 9.64
C ARG A 67 13.09 -13.50 10.51
N LYS A 68 14.35 -13.13 10.22
CA LYS A 68 15.51 -13.63 10.96
C LYS A 68 15.87 -12.79 12.20
N SER A 69 15.37 -11.57 12.31
CA SER A 69 15.67 -10.68 13.45
C SER A 69 14.77 -10.89 14.68
N GLY A 70 13.85 -11.85 14.65
CA GLY A 70 12.87 -12.09 15.73
C GLY A 70 13.04 -13.42 16.47
N SER A 71 13.94 -14.30 16.03
CA SER A 71 14.09 -15.66 16.58
C SER A 71 15.35 -15.89 17.40
N ASP A 72 16.33 -14.97 17.37
CA ASP A 72 17.69 -15.27 17.85
C ASP A 72 17.92 -14.88 19.33
N ASN A 73 16.87 -14.74 20.15
CA ASN A 73 16.95 -14.29 21.56
C ASN A 73 16.21 -15.19 22.57
N LEU A 74 16.10 -16.51 22.34
CA LEU A 74 15.44 -17.42 23.30
C LEU A 74 16.24 -18.66 23.72
N ASP A 75 17.55 -18.74 23.44
CA ASP A 75 18.37 -19.93 23.76
C ASP A 75 19.65 -19.63 24.57
N ILE A 76 19.58 -18.81 25.63
CA ILE A 76 20.59 -18.81 26.71
C ILE A 76 19.89 -18.62 28.07
N LEU A 77 19.34 -19.70 28.64
CA LEU A 77 19.31 -19.94 30.10
C LEU A 77 18.78 -21.35 30.40
N LEU A 78 19.69 -22.28 30.69
CA LEU A 78 19.50 -23.48 31.53
C LEU A 78 20.87 -23.90 32.06
#